data_AF-A0A3Q7SIF4-F1
#
_entry.id   AF-A0A3Q7SIF4-F1
#
_cell.length_a   1.000
_cell.length_b   1.000
_cell.length_c   1.000
_cell.angle_alpha   90.00
_cell.angle_beta   90.00
_cell.angle_gamma   90.00
#
_symmetry.space_group_name_H-M   'P 1'
#
loop_
_entity.id
_entity.type
_entity.pdbx_description
1 polymer ?
#
loop_
_entity_poly.entity_id
_entity_poly.type
_entity_poly.pdbx_seq_one_letter_code
_entity_poly.pdbx_strand_id
1 'polypeptide(L)'
;MVVFFSILKCSLFYFQDDYRAWDIQKIDLYKPEQTYHPPTVKFGNSTTFQDDYVPKEIKPRQNFKPSPVAKCSTVPFNGDTSHRLDYVPYQLEFKFARPKAVYKPTSQPFEDLTTHRYDFQGLVGETAKICRPPYTRVTQNAHFEGSTEFRESFQPWEIPPPEVKKLQEYAPPTGTMQLNSTSHLDYVPYQIKRVVPIRPVSQRRINNFPFQGKSTTKEDFPAWECCRQGLIKQQQQIPNPSGKFDGWSTFRSHYVPHELVPTESCKPAHALFKSSAPFDDTTMYSIEYTPKKQETCPASYPSPPGYIFENTNSRGHKFFRKITPTVEAF
;
A
#
# COMPACT_ATOMS: atom_id res chain seq x y z
N MET A 1 -48.28 -81.05 -131.44
CA MET A 1 -47.74 -82.03 -130.48
C MET A 1 -47.50 -81.31 -129.15
N VAL A 2 -47.75 -82.00 -128.02
CA VAL A 2 -47.38 -81.73 -126.60
C VAL A 2 -46.22 -80.71 -126.41
N VAL A 3 -46.15 -79.82 -125.39
CA VAL A 3 -46.45 -80.01 -123.96
C VAL A 3 -46.93 -78.72 -123.26
N PHE A 4 -47.89 -78.84 -122.33
CA PHE A 4 -48.27 -77.82 -121.34
C PHE A 4 -47.33 -77.84 -120.12
N PHE A 5 -46.95 -76.68 -119.59
CA PHE A 5 -46.75 -76.53 -118.13
C PHE A 5 -47.18 -75.16 -117.61
N SER A 6 -47.88 -75.19 -116.48
CA SER A 6 -48.36 -74.08 -115.66
C SER A 6 -48.28 -74.59 -114.19
N ILE A 7 -48.34 -73.83 -113.11
CA ILE A 7 -48.85 -72.46 -112.86
C ILE A 7 -47.80 -71.78 -111.92
N LEU A 8 -47.60 -70.46 -111.88
CA LEU A 8 -48.25 -69.57 -110.90
C LEU A 8 -47.90 -68.08 -111.15
N LYS A 9 -48.91 -67.21 -111.10
CA LYS A 9 -48.75 -65.78 -110.78
C LYS A 9 -48.70 -65.62 -109.26
N CYS A 10 -47.84 -64.73 -108.77
CA CYS A 10 -48.04 -64.07 -107.48
C CYS A 10 -47.63 -62.59 -107.62
N SER A 11 -48.24 -61.71 -106.85
CA SER A 11 -48.43 -60.30 -107.24
C SER A 11 -48.07 -59.29 -106.14
N LEU A 12 -47.53 -58.15 -106.59
CA LEU A 12 -47.51 -56.83 -105.92
C LEU A 12 -46.66 -56.69 -104.64
N PHE A 13 -45.80 -55.67 -104.62
CA PHE A 13 -46.09 -54.40 -103.91
C PHE A 13 -45.03 -53.34 -104.27
N TYR A 14 -45.44 -52.15 -104.72
CA TYR A 14 -44.54 -51.00 -104.92
C TYR A 14 -44.64 -50.06 -103.72
N PHE A 15 -43.58 -49.96 -102.93
CA PHE A 15 -43.57 -49.30 -101.62
C PHE A 15 -43.40 -47.75 -101.67
N GLN A 16 -43.40 -47.14 -102.86
CA GLN A 16 -42.98 -45.73 -103.03
C GLN A 16 -44.11 -44.68 -103.00
N ASP A 17 -45.38 -45.07 -103.16
CA ASP A 17 -46.48 -44.09 -103.26
C ASP A 17 -47.08 -43.65 -101.91
N ASP A 18 -46.90 -44.44 -100.83
CA ASP A 18 -47.58 -44.22 -99.54
C ASP A 18 -46.97 -43.10 -98.67
N TYR A 19 -45.78 -42.58 -99.00
CA TYR A 19 -45.04 -41.64 -98.16
C TYR A 19 -44.87 -40.25 -98.79
N ARG A 20 -45.94 -39.44 -98.77
CA ARG A 20 -45.89 -38.01 -99.08
C ARG A 20 -45.99 -37.17 -97.81
N ALA A 21 -44.99 -36.33 -97.54
CA ALA A 21 -44.99 -35.45 -96.39
C ALA A 21 -46.00 -34.31 -96.56
N TRP A 22 -46.85 -34.11 -95.54
CA TRP A 22 -47.78 -32.98 -95.45
C TRP A 22 -47.28 -31.98 -94.43
N ASP A 23 -47.27 -30.70 -94.80
CA ASP A 23 -46.77 -29.61 -93.95
C ASP A 23 -47.87 -29.08 -93.03
N ILE A 24 -47.61 -29.05 -91.72
CA ILE A 24 -48.60 -28.72 -90.69
C ILE A 24 -48.18 -27.41 -89.99
N GLN A 25 -48.97 -26.36 -90.21
CA GLN A 25 -48.78 -25.05 -89.60
C GLN A 25 -49.01 -25.12 -88.07
N LYS A 26 -48.13 -24.44 -87.30
CA LYS A 26 -48.26 -24.33 -85.84
C LYS A 26 -49.23 -23.22 -85.43
N ILE A 27 -49.99 -23.47 -84.38
CA ILE A 27 -50.86 -22.48 -83.72
C ILE A 27 -50.20 -22.06 -82.41
N ASP A 28 -50.04 -20.76 -82.20
CA ASP A 28 -49.48 -20.20 -80.97
C ASP A 28 -50.53 -20.05 -79.86
N LEU A 29 -50.12 -20.34 -78.62
CA LEU A 29 -51.00 -20.39 -77.45
C LEU A 29 -51.08 -19.03 -76.75
N TYR A 30 -52.25 -18.40 -76.79
CA TYR A 30 -52.56 -17.21 -76.00
C TYR A 30 -52.82 -17.59 -74.53
N LYS A 31 -52.25 -16.83 -73.58
CA LYS A 31 -52.56 -16.94 -72.14
C LYS A 31 -52.92 -15.56 -71.56
N PRO A 32 -54.02 -15.43 -70.82
CA PRO A 32 -54.38 -14.18 -70.15
C PRO A 32 -53.52 -13.94 -68.92
N GLU A 33 -53.21 -12.67 -68.65
CA GLU A 33 -52.37 -12.24 -67.53
C GLU A 33 -53.21 -12.05 -66.25
N GLN A 34 -52.76 -12.61 -65.12
CA GLN A 34 -53.44 -12.49 -63.82
C GLN A 34 -52.46 -11.94 -62.78
N THR A 35 -52.69 -10.72 -62.32
CA THR A 35 -51.84 -10.01 -61.37
C THR A 35 -52.21 -10.35 -59.93
N TYR A 36 -51.21 -10.68 -59.11
CA TYR A 36 -51.38 -11.09 -57.72
C TYR A 36 -51.19 -9.91 -56.74
N HIS A 37 -52.01 -9.87 -55.67
CA HIS A 37 -51.90 -8.89 -54.58
C HIS A 37 -51.63 -9.59 -53.23
N PRO A 38 -50.50 -9.32 -52.56
CA PRO A 38 -50.15 -9.99 -51.30
C PRO A 38 -50.83 -9.39 -50.06
N PRO A 39 -51.02 -10.15 -48.96
CA PRO A 39 -51.62 -9.66 -47.72
C PRO A 39 -50.74 -8.66 -46.96
N THR A 40 -51.36 -7.67 -46.32
CA THR A 40 -50.67 -6.57 -45.62
C THR A 40 -50.19 -6.91 -44.21
N VAL A 41 -50.82 -7.90 -43.54
CA VAL A 41 -50.53 -8.24 -42.13
C VAL A 41 -49.38 -9.24 -42.04
N LYS A 42 -48.40 -8.97 -41.17
CA LYS A 42 -47.25 -9.87 -40.92
C LYS A 42 -47.64 -10.97 -39.92
N PHE A 43 -47.14 -12.18 -40.17
CA PHE A 43 -47.34 -13.33 -39.29
C PHE A 43 -46.55 -13.14 -37.97
N GLY A 44 -47.25 -13.08 -36.84
CA GLY A 44 -46.72 -12.64 -35.55
C GLY A 44 -46.40 -13.75 -34.54
N ASN A 45 -46.39 -15.01 -34.97
CA ASN A 45 -46.20 -16.15 -34.07
C ASN A 45 -44.71 -16.49 -33.98
N SER A 46 -44.18 -16.70 -32.77
CA SER A 46 -42.85 -17.28 -32.59
C SER A 46 -42.81 -18.67 -33.25
N THR A 47 -41.68 -18.97 -33.89
CA THR A 47 -41.46 -20.32 -34.43
C THR A 47 -41.00 -21.22 -33.30
N THR A 48 -41.43 -22.49 -33.29
CA THR A 48 -41.03 -23.48 -32.26
C THR A 48 -39.51 -23.55 -32.05
N PHE A 49 -38.73 -23.36 -33.12
CA PHE A 49 -37.27 -23.28 -33.03
C PHE A 49 -36.74 -22.16 -32.11
N GLN A 50 -37.40 -21.00 -32.08
CA GLN A 50 -37.03 -19.88 -31.21
C GLN A 50 -37.33 -20.17 -29.74
N ASP A 51 -38.40 -20.93 -29.47
CA ASP A 51 -38.83 -21.29 -28.11
C ASP A 51 -38.03 -22.50 -27.56
N ASP A 52 -37.67 -23.47 -28.41
CA ASP A 52 -36.93 -24.68 -28.01
C ASP A 52 -35.42 -24.46 -27.78
N TYR A 53 -34.80 -23.52 -28.51
CA TYR A 53 -33.34 -23.29 -28.54
C TYR A 53 -32.86 -22.05 -27.77
N VAL A 54 -33.48 -21.76 -26.62
CA VAL A 54 -33.01 -20.70 -25.70
C VAL A 54 -31.69 -21.13 -25.02
N PRO A 55 -30.66 -20.25 -24.92
CA PRO A 55 -29.40 -20.57 -24.25
C PRO A 55 -29.58 -20.99 -22.78
N LYS A 56 -29.18 -22.23 -22.45
CA LYS A 56 -29.24 -22.77 -21.08
C LYS A 56 -27.90 -22.58 -20.37
N GLU A 57 -27.94 -22.05 -19.15
CA GLU A 57 -26.75 -21.81 -18.33
C GLU A 57 -25.98 -23.11 -18.03
N ILE A 58 -24.69 -23.13 -18.37
CA ILE A 58 -23.84 -24.30 -18.18
C ILE A 58 -23.34 -24.34 -16.74
N LYS A 59 -24.01 -25.09 -15.88
CA LYS A 59 -23.52 -25.37 -14.52
C LYS A 59 -22.22 -26.20 -14.58
N PRO A 60 -21.16 -25.83 -13.85
CA PRO A 60 -19.91 -26.59 -13.85
C PRO A 60 -20.14 -27.99 -13.28
N ARG A 61 -19.80 -29.01 -14.06
CA ARG A 61 -19.92 -30.42 -13.67
C ARG A 61 -18.73 -30.81 -12.79
N GLN A 62 -18.98 -31.51 -11.69
CA GLN A 62 -17.89 -31.97 -10.83
C GLN A 62 -17.24 -33.22 -11.44
N ASN A 63 -15.95 -33.13 -11.75
CA ASN A 63 -15.24 -34.15 -12.52
C ASN A 63 -14.76 -35.30 -11.61
N PHE A 64 -15.32 -36.50 -11.78
CA PHE A 64 -14.92 -37.72 -11.05
C PHE A 64 -13.57 -38.33 -11.50
N LYS A 65 -12.71 -37.55 -12.16
CA LYS A 65 -11.37 -38.01 -12.53
C LYS A 65 -10.51 -38.05 -11.25
N PRO A 66 -9.81 -39.15 -10.94
CA PRO A 66 -8.87 -39.16 -9.81
C PRO A 66 -7.85 -38.04 -10.03
N SER A 67 -7.78 -37.12 -9.07
CA SER A 67 -6.88 -35.98 -9.15
C SER A 67 -5.43 -36.47 -9.12
N PRO A 68 -4.50 -35.84 -9.86
CA PRO A 68 -3.07 -36.18 -9.84
C PRO A 68 -2.42 -35.61 -8.57
N VAL A 69 -2.95 -36.01 -7.41
CA VAL A 69 -2.42 -35.65 -6.11
C VAL A 69 -1.34 -36.66 -5.78
N ALA A 70 -0.08 -36.23 -5.93
CA ALA A 70 1.03 -36.90 -5.28
C ALA A 70 0.68 -37.05 -3.80
N LYS A 71 0.92 -38.23 -3.23
CA LYS A 71 0.71 -38.48 -1.79
C LYS A 71 1.77 -37.72 -0.98
N CYS A 72 1.62 -36.40 -0.90
CA CYS A 72 2.30 -35.59 0.09
C CYS A 72 1.96 -36.18 1.46
N SER A 73 2.99 -36.47 2.26
CA SER A 73 2.80 -36.93 3.63
C SER A 73 1.95 -35.91 4.38
N THR A 74 0.83 -36.35 4.96
CA THR A 74 -0.04 -35.52 5.82
C THR A 74 0.63 -35.15 7.16
N VAL A 75 1.94 -35.36 7.28
CA VAL A 75 2.76 -34.85 8.38
C VAL A 75 3.00 -33.37 8.07
N PRO A 76 2.45 -32.43 8.86
CA PRO A 76 2.71 -31.01 8.65
C PRO A 76 4.22 -30.76 8.80
N PHE A 77 4.79 -29.96 7.90
CA PHE A 77 6.17 -29.52 8.03
C PHE A 77 6.31 -28.69 9.31
N ASN A 78 7.04 -29.23 10.29
CA ASN A 78 7.26 -28.57 11.57
C ASN A 78 8.34 -27.48 11.41
N GLY A 79 7.92 -26.35 10.82
CA GLY A 79 8.75 -25.20 10.48
C GLY A 79 8.89 -24.16 11.61
N ASP A 80 8.57 -24.56 12.84
CA ASP A 80 8.69 -23.72 14.02
C ASP A 80 10.12 -23.81 14.56
N THR A 81 10.95 -22.88 14.09
CA THR A 81 12.29 -22.67 14.64
C THR A 81 12.20 -22.25 16.11
N SER A 82 13.23 -22.53 16.92
CA SER A 82 13.29 -22.08 18.32
C SER A 82 12.95 -20.60 18.45
N HIS A 83 13.54 -19.75 17.60
CA HIS A 83 13.23 -18.32 17.54
C HIS A 83 11.73 -17.99 17.35
N ARG A 84 10.99 -18.76 16.54
CA ARG A 84 9.52 -18.57 16.37
C ARG A 84 8.71 -18.96 17.60
N LEU A 85 9.19 -19.94 18.37
CA LEU A 85 8.55 -20.38 19.61
C LEU A 85 8.92 -19.46 20.80
N ASP A 86 10.16 -18.99 20.84
CA ASP A 86 10.70 -18.18 21.93
C ASP A 86 10.27 -16.70 21.84
N TYR A 87 10.11 -16.16 20.62
CA TYR A 87 9.80 -14.74 20.36
C TYR A 87 8.37 -14.53 19.84
N VAL A 88 7.39 -15.14 20.50
CA VAL A 88 5.96 -14.88 20.24
C VAL A 88 5.56 -13.51 20.82
N PRO A 89 4.70 -12.72 20.15
CA PRO A 89 4.18 -11.46 20.70
C PRO A 89 3.32 -11.68 21.95
N TYR A 90 3.93 -11.62 23.13
CA TYR A 90 3.21 -11.65 24.41
C TYR A 90 2.34 -10.40 24.55
N GLN A 91 1.04 -10.58 24.77
CA GLN A 91 0.18 -9.50 25.23
C GLN A 91 0.65 -9.06 26.61
N LEU A 92 1.28 -7.88 26.67
CA LEU A 92 1.78 -7.31 27.90
C LEU A 92 0.61 -7.09 28.87
N GLU A 93 0.69 -7.70 30.05
CA GLU A 93 -0.32 -7.52 31.10
C GLU A 93 -0.52 -6.02 31.36
N PHE A 94 -1.78 -5.58 31.37
CA PHE A 94 -2.11 -4.18 31.55
C PHE A 94 -1.80 -3.77 32.99
N LYS A 95 -0.62 -3.18 33.19
CA LYS A 95 -0.15 -2.73 34.50
C LYS A 95 -1.02 -1.58 34.97
N PHE A 96 -2.04 -1.90 35.77
CA PHE A 96 -2.84 -0.91 36.48
C PHE A 96 -1.92 0.03 37.25
N ALA A 97 -1.87 1.28 36.81
CA ALA A 97 -1.09 2.31 37.46
C ALA A 97 -1.64 2.51 38.87
N ARG A 98 -0.91 2.01 39.87
CA ARG A 98 -1.27 2.24 41.28
C ARG A 98 -1.41 3.76 41.48
N PRO A 99 -2.55 4.25 42.00
CA PRO A 99 -2.72 5.67 42.21
C PRO A 99 -1.58 6.16 43.10
N LYS A 100 -0.83 7.16 42.62
CA LYS A 100 0.36 7.66 43.33
C LYS A 100 -0.08 8.14 44.71
N ALA A 101 0.47 7.53 45.76
CA ALA A 101 0.18 7.93 47.13
C ALA A 101 0.58 9.41 47.30
N VAL A 102 -0.42 10.27 47.49
CA VAL A 102 -0.19 11.71 47.62
C VAL A 102 0.48 11.96 48.96
N TYR A 103 1.71 12.44 48.92
CA TYR A 103 2.51 12.74 50.08
C TYR A 103 1.83 13.83 50.93
N LYS A 104 1.60 13.52 52.21
CA LYS A 104 1.23 14.49 53.23
C LYS A 104 2.44 14.73 54.14
N PRO A 105 3.22 15.81 53.95
CA PRO A 105 4.33 16.12 54.84
C PRO A 105 3.83 16.41 56.26
N THR A 106 4.48 15.82 57.26
CA THR A 106 4.40 16.30 58.64
C THR A 106 5.13 17.63 58.73
N SER A 107 4.47 18.65 59.26
CA SER A 107 4.86 20.07 59.09
C SER A 107 5.93 20.58 60.06
N GLN A 108 6.84 19.72 60.55
CA GLN A 108 7.81 20.11 61.58
C GLN A 108 9.08 19.26 61.51
N PRO A 109 10.27 19.85 61.34
CA PRO A 109 11.53 19.14 61.59
C PRO A 109 11.69 18.92 63.10
N PHE A 110 12.06 17.70 63.49
CA PHE A 110 12.28 17.33 64.89
C PHE A 110 13.77 17.34 65.22
N GLU A 111 14.16 18.08 66.26
CA GLU A 111 15.55 18.12 66.74
C GLU A 111 15.84 16.91 67.64
N ASP A 112 16.24 15.79 67.03
CA ASP A 112 16.48 14.47 67.66
C ASP A 112 17.81 14.36 68.45
N LEU A 113 18.41 15.49 68.83
CA LEU A 113 19.76 15.56 69.37
C LEU A 113 19.73 16.01 70.83
N THR A 114 19.63 15.03 71.74
CA THR A 114 19.84 15.23 73.17
C THR A 114 21.32 15.41 73.48
N THR A 115 21.66 16.20 74.51
CA THR A 115 23.05 16.54 74.87
C THR A 115 23.93 15.30 75.05
N HIS A 116 23.46 14.28 75.77
CA HIS A 116 24.17 13.00 75.94
C HIS A 116 24.53 12.32 74.60
N ARG A 117 23.66 12.41 73.58
CA ARG A 117 23.90 11.81 72.26
C ARG A 117 24.93 12.60 71.46
N TYR A 118 25.07 13.89 71.74
CA TYR A 118 26.14 14.75 71.24
C TYR A 118 27.49 14.51 71.95
N ASP A 119 27.47 14.28 73.25
CA ASP A 119 28.71 14.24 74.06
C ASP A 119 29.38 12.86 74.09
N PHE A 120 28.61 11.77 74.00
CA PHE A 120 29.12 10.39 74.12
C PHE A 120 28.99 9.58 72.82
N GLN A 121 29.60 10.08 71.74
CA GLN A 121 29.46 9.53 70.38
C GLN A 121 30.19 8.19 70.12
N GLY A 122 30.99 7.70 71.08
CA GLY A 122 31.68 6.41 70.98
C GLY A 122 32.67 6.31 69.82
N LEU A 123 33.72 7.13 69.84
CA LEU A 123 34.75 7.13 68.79
C LEU A 123 35.39 5.75 68.61
N VAL A 124 35.27 5.20 67.40
CA VAL A 124 35.83 3.89 67.03
C VAL A 124 37.34 4.04 66.86
N GLY A 125 38.12 3.34 67.69
CA GLY A 125 39.58 3.25 67.51
C GLY A 125 39.95 2.55 66.19
N GLU A 126 41.02 3.00 65.53
CA GLU A 126 41.45 2.42 64.25
C GLU A 126 41.66 0.90 64.33
N THR A 127 41.00 0.18 63.42
CA THR A 127 41.18 -1.27 63.30
C THR A 127 42.51 -1.59 62.59
N ALA A 128 43.26 -2.55 63.12
CA ALA A 128 44.57 -2.91 62.59
C ALA A 128 44.49 -3.36 61.13
N LYS A 129 45.34 -2.79 60.27
CA LYS A 129 45.34 -3.03 58.82
C LYS A 129 45.80 -4.46 58.51
N ILE A 130 44.94 -5.25 57.87
CA ILE A 130 45.25 -6.62 57.46
C ILE A 130 46.06 -6.57 56.15
N CYS A 131 47.34 -6.92 56.21
CA CYS A 131 48.27 -6.93 55.08
C CYS A 131 48.04 -8.11 54.11
N ARG A 132 46.88 -8.15 53.43
CA ARG A 132 46.66 -9.07 52.30
C ARG A 132 46.94 -8.36 50.96
N PRO A 133 47.79 -8.92 50.08
CA PRO A 133 48.05 -8.32 48.77
C PRO A 133 46.77 -8.33 47.90
N PRO A 134 46.51 -7.27 47.11
CA PRO A 134 45.33 -7.19 46.28
C PRO A 134 45.37 -8.23 45.14
N TYR A 135 44.25 -8.91 44.91
CA TYR A 135 44.12 -9.86 43.80
C TYR A 135 43.96 -9.12 42.47
N THR A 136 45.09 -8.77 41.86
CA THR A 136 45.13 -8.30 40.47
C THR A 136 44.77 -9.44 39.53
N ARG A 137 43.61 -9.35 38.88
CA ARG A 137 43.28 -10.21 37.73
C ARG A 137 44.23 -9.86 36.60
N VAL A 138 45.23 -10.71 36.36
CA VAL A 138 46.09 -10.63 35.19
C VAL A 138 45.23 -10.88 33.95
N THR A 139 44.99 -9.85 33.14
CA THR A 139 44.40 -10.01 31.81
C THR A 139 45.41 -10.70 30.92
N GLN A 140 45.29 -12.03 30.80
CA GLN A 140 46.11 -12.88 29.94
C GLN A 140 45.72 -12.69 28.47
N ASN A 141 46.03 -11.53 27.92
CA ASN A 141 45.87 -11.21 26.49
C ASN A 141 47.03 -11.79 25.65
N ALA A 142 47.55 -12.97 26.04
CA ALA A 142 48.55 -13.70 25.28
C ALA A 142 47.83 -14.74 24.41
N HIS A 143 48.02 -14.67 23.09
CA HIS A 143 47.40 -15.63 22.19
C HIS A 143 48.12 -16.97 22.31
N PHE A 144 47.38 -18.05 22.55
CA PHE A 144 47.95 -19.39 22.68
C PHE A 144 48.12 -20.02 21.30
N GLU A 145 49.37 -20.20 20.86
CA GLU A 145 49.72 -20.92 19.63
C GLU A 145 49.49 -22.43 19.82
N GLY A 146 48.22 -22.83 19.67
CA GLY A 146 47.73 -24.20 19.86
C GLY A 146 47.46 -24.96 18.56
N SER A 147 48.23 -24.71 17.48
CA SER A 147 48.25 -25.62 16.34
C SER A 147 49.10 -26.85 16.69
N THR A 148 48.60 -28.03 16.34
CA THR A 148 49.35 -29.28 16.46
C THR A 148 49.89 -29.65 15.08
N GLU A 149 51.05 -30.32 15.04
CA GLU A 149 51.72 -30.76 13.81
C GLU A 149 50.77 -31.52 12.86
N PHE A 150 49.85 -32.31 13.42
CA PHE A 150 48.78 -33.00 12.67
C PHE A 150 47.85 -32.04 11.92
N ARG A 151 47.43 -30.94 12.56
CA ARG A 151 46.53 -29.94 11.96
C ARG A 151 47.23 -29.14 10.85
N GLU A 152 48.54 -28.96 10.95
CA GLU A 152 49.34 -28.31 9.91
C GLU A 152 49.67 -29.25 8.74
N SER A 153 49.94 -30.53 9.02
CA SER A 153 50.31 -31.53 8.00
C SER A 153 49.13 -32.04 7.16
N PHE A 154 47.93 -32.14 7.74
CA PHE A 154 46.76 -32.76 7.09
C PHE A 154 45.69 -31.72 6.73
N GLN A 155 46.06 -30.78 5.86
CA GLN A 155 45.12 -29.84 5.26
C GLN A 155 44.31 -30.51 4.13
N PRO A 156 43.04 -30.11 3.92
CA PRO A 156 42.23 -30.65 2.82
C PRO A 156 42.71 -30.11 1.47
N TRP A 157 43.35 -30.98 0.68
CA TRP A 157 43.80 -30.65 -0.68
C TRP A 157 42.65 -30.78 -1.68
N GLU A 158 42.51 -29.80 -2.58
CA GLU A 158 41.55 -29.89 -3.69
C GLU A 158 42.01 -30.93 -4.70
N ILE A 159 41.27 -32.03 -4.82
CA ILE A 159 41.56 -33.11 -5.78
C ILE A 159 40.89 -32.74 -7.12
N PRO A 160 41.64 -32.67 -8.25
CA PRO A 160 41.05 -32.40 -9.55
C PRO A 160 40.05 -33.51 -9.94
N PRO A 161 38.94 -33.17 -10.63
CA PRO A 161 37.93 -34.17 -10.99
C PRO A 161 38.51 -35.22 -11.95
N PRO A 162 38.14 -36.51 -11.80
CA PRO A 162 38.71 -37.58 -12.61
C PRO A 162 38.33 -37.44 -14.09
N GLU A 163 39.31 -37.58 -14.98
CA GLU A 163 39.09 -37.51 -16.42
C GLU A 163 38.15 -38.62 -16.90
N VAL A 164 37.02 -38.23 -17.46
CA VAL A 164 36.02 -39.16 -18.00
C VAL A 164 36.56 -39.80 -19.28
N LYS A 165 36.75 -41.12 -19.25
CA LYS A 165 37.12 -41.90 -20.44
C LYS A 165 36.08 -41.71 -21.54
N LYS A 166 36.49 -41.11 -22.66
CA LYS A 166 35.63 -40.97 -23.85
C LYS A 166 35.26 -42.36 -24.36
N LEU A 167 33.96 -42.62 -24.51
CA LEU A 167 33.46 -43.87 -25.09
C LEU A 167 33.90 -43.93 -26.56
N GLN A 168 34.36 -45.10 -27.00
CA GLN A 168 34.78 -45.31 -28.38
C GLN A 168 33.55 -45.36 -29.29
N GLU A 169 33.55 -44.55 -30.34
CA GLU A 169 32.41 -44.42 -31.24
C GLU A 169 32.19 -45.71 -32.06
N TYR A 170 30.92 -46.12 -32.17
CA TYR A 170 30.56 -47.39 -32.80
C TYR A 170 30.63 -47.31 -34.33
N ALA A 171 31.54 -48.07 -34.93
CA ALA A 171 31.59 -48.28 -36.37
C ALA A 171 30.70 -49.48 -36.78
N PRO A 172 29.58 -49.26 -37.50
CA PRO A 172 28.75 -50.36 -37.98
C PRO A 172 29.49 -51.18 -39.05
N PRO A 173 29.24 -52.50 -39.14
CA PRO A 173 29.87 -53.34 -40.15
C PRO A 173 29.40 -52.97 -41.56
N THR A 174 30.35 -52.67 -42.45
CA THR A 174 30.06 -52.34 -43.86
C THR A 174 29.66 -53.58 -44.65
N GLY A 175 28.36 -53.88 -44.67
CA GLY A 175 27.79 -54.95 -45.50
C GLY A 175 26.31 -54.71 -45.77
N THR A 176 25.92 -54.66 -47.05
CA THR A 176 24.51 -54.55 -47.45
C THR A 176 23.87 -55.94 -47.51
N MET A 177 22.98 -56.22 -46.56
CA MET A 177 22.20 -57.46 -46.59
C MET A 177 21.26 -57.46 -47.80
N GLN A 178 21.23 -58.55 -48.57
CA GLN A 178 20.30 -58.70 -49.68
C GLN A 178 18.90 -59.01 -49.12
N LEU A 179 18.00 -58.02 -49.21
CA LEU A 179 16.64 -58.07 -48.62
C LEU A 179 15.58 -58.63 -49.58
N ASN A 180 15.94 -58.94 -50.83
CA ASN A 180 14.99 -59.37 -51.86
C ASN A 180 14.68 -60.87 -51.69
N SER A 181 13.45 -61.20 -51.31
CA SER A 181 12.93 -62.56 -51.38
C SER A 181 12.67 -62.97 -52.83
N THR A 182 12.68 -64.28 -53.12
CA THR A 182 12.33 -64.81 -54.45
C THR A 182 10.96 -64.32 -54.92
N SER A 183 9.95 -64.33 -54.04
CA SER A 183 8.62 -63.80 -54.37
C SER A 183 8.60 -62.32 -54.78
N HIS A 184 9.52 -61.49 -54.26
CA HIS A 184 9.61 -60.08 -54.65
C HIS A 184 10.24 -59.91 -56.06
N LEU A 185 11.09 -60.85 -56.46
CA LEU A 185 11.68 -60.90 -57.81
C LEU A 185 10.73 -61.54 -58.84
N ASP A 186 9.96 -62.56 -58.42
CA ASP A 186 9.09 -63.35 -59.31
C ASP A 186 7.75 -62.65 -59.63
N TYR A 187 7.21 -61.83 -58.71
CA TYR A 187 5.90 -61.19 -58.84
C TYR A 187 5.98 -59.67 -59.06
N VAL A 188 6.56 -59.26 -60.19
CA VAL A 188 6.63 -57.84 -60.60
C VAL A 188 5.32 -57.40 -61.28
N PRO A 189 4.75 -56.21 -60.94
CA PRO A 189 3.50 -55.74 -61.52
C PRO A 189 3.64 -55.36 -63.01
N TYR A 190 3.01 -56.14 -63.89
CA TYR A 190 2.94 -55.85 -65.33
C TYR A 190 1.95 -54.73 -65.66
N GLN A 191 2.38 -53.75 -66.45
CA GLN A 191 1.51 -52.67 -66.95
C GLN A 191 0.61 -53.16 -68.10
N ILE A 192 -0.62 -53.57 -67.76
CA ILE A 192 -1.64 -53.97 -68.75
C ILE A 192 -2.25 -52.72 -69.39
N LYS A 193 -2.18 -52.62 -70.72
CA LYS A 193 -2.88 -51.58 -71.49
C LYS A 193 -4.39 -51.89 -71.49
N ARG A 194 -5.20 -51.03 -70.88
CA ARG A 194 -6.67 -51.18 -70.84
C ARG A 194 -7.27 -50.93 -72.23
N VAL A 195 -8.03 -51.89 -72.74
CA VAL A 195 -8.84 -51.71 -73.96
C VAL A 195 -10.00 -50.77 -73.65
N VAL A 196 -10.20 -49.76 -74.49
CA VAL A 196 -11.27 -48.76 -74.32
C VAL A 196 -12.59 -49.33 -74.86
N PRO A 197 -13.70 -49.31 -74.10
CA PRO A 197 -14.99 -49.78 -74.60
C PRO A 197 -15.55 -48.83 -75.66
N ILE A 198 -15.88 -49.35 -76.83
CA ILE A 198 -16.51 -48.60 -77.93
C ILE A 198 -17.94 -48.21 -77.49
N ARG A 199 -18.21 -46.90 -77.44
CA ARG A 199 -19.54 -46.33 -77.17
C ARG A 199 -19.81 -45.17 -78.14
N PRO A 200 -21.06 -44.98 -78.62
CA PRO A 200 -21.39 -43.85 -79.48
C PRO A 200 -21.22 -42.52 -78.74
N VAL A 201 -20.76 -41.49 -79.47
CA VAL A 201 -20.49 -40.16 -78.92
C VAL A 201 -21.82 -39.49 -78.53
N SER A 202 -22.08 -39.35 -77.23
CA SER A 202 -23.25 -38.65 -76.74
C SER A 202 -23.10 -37.14 -76.96
N GLN A 203 -23.95 -36.57 -77.82
CA GLN A 203 -24.09 -35.12 -77.95
C GLN A 203 -24.76 -34.55 -76.70
N ARG A 204 -23.96 -34.29 -75.67
CA ARG A 204 -24.41 -33.64 -74.44
C ARG A 204 -24.77 -32.18 -74.76
N ARG A 205 -26.07 -31.83 -74.76
CA ARG A 205 -26.49 -30.43 -74.83
C ARG A 205 -26.02 -29.71 -73.56
N ILE A 206 -24.98 -28.87 -73.69
CA ILE A 206 -24.48 -28.06 -72.59
C ILE A 206 -25.23 -26.72 -72.62
N ASN A 207 -26.29 -26.62 -71.81
CA ASN A 207 -26.93 -25.33 -71.55
C ASN A 207 -26.03 -24.54 -70.58
N ASN A 208 -25.22 -23.62 -71.11
CA ASN A 208 -24.26 -22.80 -70.35
C ASN A 208 -24.93 -21.70 -69.52
N PHE A 209 -25.88 -22.05 -68.65
CA PHE A 209 -26.36 -21.13 -67.62
C PHE A 209 -25.50 -21.26 -66.36
N PRO A 210 -24.84 -20.19 -65.89
CA PRO A 210 -24.05 -20.25 -64.67
C PRO A 210 -24.99 -20.45 -63.47
N PHE A 211 -24.92 -21.64 -62.86
CA PHE A 211 -25.66 -21.95 -61.64
C PHE A 211 -25.17 -21.04 -60.51
N GLN A 212 -26.02 -20.10 -60.08
CA GLN A 212 -25.72 -19.17 -58.97
C GLN A 212 -25.85 -19.86 -57.60
N GLY A 213 -25.18 -21.02 -57.44
CA GLY A 213 -25.25 -21.92 -56.29
C GLY A 213 -24.58 -21.38 -55.02
N LYS A 214 -25.07 -20.24 -54.53
CA LYS A 214 -24.81 -19.76 -53.18
C LYS A 214 -26.05 -20.05 -52.34
N SER A 215 -25.92 -20.93 -51.36
CA SER A 215 -26.92 -21.09 -50.31
C SER A 215 -26.77 -19.97 -49.29
N THR A 216 -27.87 -19.60 -48.62
CA THR A 216 -27.84 -18.63 -47.50
C THR A 216 -26.79 -19.01 -46.46
N THR A 217 -26.70 -20.29 -46.10
CA THR A 217 -25.66 -20.83 -45.19
C THR A 217 -24.21 -20.52 -45.63
N LYS A 218 -23.95 -20.33 -46.92
CA LYS A 218 -22.61 -19.98 -47.43
C LYS A 218 -22.34 -18.46 -47.39
N GLU A 219 -23.39 -17.66 -47.34
CA GLU A 219 -23.32 -16.19 -47.25
C GLU A 219 -23.36 -15.71 -45.79
N ASP A 220 -24.17 -16.35 -44.94
CA ASP A 220 -24.35 -16.01 -43.52
C ASP A 220 -23.18 -16.44 -42.62
N PHE A 221 -22.40 -17.45 -43.04
CA PHE A 221 -21.27 -18.00 -42.29
C PHE A 221 -19.94 -17.91 -43.06
N PRO A 222 -19.41 -16.70 -43.31
CA PRO A 222 -18.05 -16.55 -43.84
C PRO A 222 -17.03 -17.04 -42.81
N ALA A 223 -15.81 -17.33 -43.26
CA ALA A 223 -14.69 -17.64 -42.39
C ALA A 223 -14.23 -16.36 -41.66
N TRP A 224 -14.83 -16.08 -40.51
CA TRP A 224 -14.45 -14.95 -39.66
C TRP A 224 -12.99 -15.08 -39.23
N GLU A 225 -12.20 -14.01 -39.42
CA GLU A 225 -10.83 -13.97 -38.89
C GLU A 225 -10.87 -14.03 -37.37
N CYS A 226 -10.43 -15.17 -36.82
CA CYS A 226 -10.38 -15.37 -35.38
C CYS A 226 -9.23 -14.54 -34.82
N CYS A 227 -9.52 -13.30 -34.44
CA CYS A 227 -8.59 -12.43 -33.72
C CYS A 227 -8.16 -13.14 -32.42
N ARG A 228 -6.98 -13.78 -32.44
CA ARG A 228 -6.38 -14.35 -31.24
C ARG A 228 -6.28 -13.22 -30.22
N GLN A 229 -6.99 -13.35 -29.11
CA GLN A 229 -6.81 -12.44 -27.99
C GLN A 229 -5.32 -12.43 -27.65
N GLY A 230 -4.71 -11.24 -27.69
CA GLY A 230 -3.29 -11.09 -27.38
C GLY A 230 -3.01 -11.68 -26.01
N LEU A 231 -1.81 -12.25 -25.83
CA LEU A 231 -1.36 -12.76 -24.53
C LEU A 231 -1.74 -11.76 -23.45
N ILE A 232 -2.50 -12.22 -22.45
CA ILE A 232 -2.87 -11.42 -21.28
C ILE A 232 -1.56 -11.09 -20.58
N LYS A 233 -0.98 -9.94 -20.91
CA LYS A 233 0.09 -9.35 -20.14
C LYS A 233 -0.50 -9.13 -18.76
N GLN A 234 0.00 -9.88 -17.78
CA GLN A 234 -0.15 -9.54 -16.37
C GLN A 234 0.10 -8.03 -16.28
N GLN A 235 -0.91 -7.25 -15.88
CA GLN A 235 -0.66 -5.86 -15.54
C GLN A 235 0.47 -5.87 -14.52
N GLN A 236 1.46 -4.98 -14.69
CA GLN A 236 2.60 -4.94 -13.78
C GLN A 236 2.07 -4.91 -12.36
N GLN A 237 2.38 -5.95 -11.58
CA GLN A 237 2.08 -5.96 -10.16
C GLN A 237 2.62 -4.66 -9.59
N ILE A 238 1.81 -4.02 -8.74
CA ILE A 238 2.01 -2.68 -8.17
C ILE A 238 3.51 -2.42 -8.03
N PRO A 239 4.08 -1.42 -8.75
CA PRO A 239 5.52 -1.27 -8.84
C PRO A 239 6.10 -1.21 -7.43
N ASN A 240 7.10 -2.06 -7.17
CA ASN A 240 7.74 -2.19 -5.85
C ASN A 240 7.97 -0.80 -5.27
N PRO A 241 7.54 -0.51 -4.03
CA PRO A 241 7.54 0.84 -3.49
C PRO A 241 8.96 1.41 -3.50
N SER A 242 9.24 2.31 -4.45
CA SER A 242 10.55 2.94 -4.66
C SER A 242 10.84 4.07 -3.66
N GLY A 243 9.96 4.26 -2.66
CA GLY A 243 10.21 5.17 -1.56
C GLY A 243 11.19 4.55 -0.57
N LYS A 244 12.22 5.31 -0.18
CA LYS A 244 13.05 4.94 0.96
C LYS A 244 12.18 4.98 2.22
N PHE A 245 12.28 3.95 3.06
CA PHE A 245 11.57 3.92 4.34
C PHE A 245 12.29 4.84 5.33
N ASP A 246 11.64 5.93 5.75
CA ASP A 246 12.26 6.95 6.62
C ASP A 246 12.62 6.40 8.01
N GLY A 247 11.98 5.32 8.46
CA GLY A 247 12.39 4.59 9.67
C GLY A 247 12.15 5.32 11.00
N TRP A 248 11.38 6.41 10.99
CA TRP A 248 11.08 7.17 12.21
C TRP A 248 9.95 6.48 12.98
N SER A 249 10.28 5.94 14.15
CA SER A 249 9.28 5.46 15.09
C SER A 249 8.55 6.64 15.75
N THR A 250 7.30 6.42 16.16
CA THR A 250 6.53 7.41 16.94
C THR A 250 7.30 7.86 18.19
N PHE A 251 8.03 6.95 18.84
CA PHE A 251 8.91 7.28 19.95
C PHE A 251 10.01 8.28 19.53
N ARG A 252 10.70 8.04 18.41
CA ARG A 252 11.79 8.92 17.95
C ARG A 252 11.31 10.27 17.44
N SER A 253 10.07 10.39 16.96
CA SER A 253 9.45 11.65 16.56
C SER A 253 8.85 12.44 17.74
N HIS A 254 8.37 11.77 18.79
CA HIS A 254 7.71 12.44 19.93
C HIS A 254 8.64 12.71 21.12
N TYR A 255 9.77 12.01 21.23
CA TYR A 255 10.75 12.20 22.31
C TYR A 255 12.08 12.76 21.77
N VAL A 256 12.02 14.01 21.31
CA VAL A 256 13.21 14.79 20.92
C VAL A 256 13.69 15.59 22.14
N PRO A 257 15.01 15.79 22.35
CA PRO A 257 15.51 16.68 23.40
C PRO A 257 14.98 18.10 23.18
N HIS A 258 14.10 18.56 24.08
CA HIS A 258 13.68 19.95 24.10
C HIS A 258 14.75 20.80 24.78
N GLU A 259 15.01 21.99 24.23
CA GLU A 259 15.86 22.98 24.88
C GLU A 259 15.23 23.37 26.22
N LEU A 260 15.95 23.12 27.31
CA LEU A 260 15.51 23.46 28.64
C LEU A 260 15.62 24.97 28.82
N VAL A 261 14.51 25.68 28.62
CA VAL A 261 14.41 27.12 28.95
C VAL A 261 14.78 27.29 30.43
N PRO A 262 15.87 28.00 30.76
CA PRO A 262 16.25 28.22 32.15
C PRO A 262 15.13 28.99 32.86
N THR A 263 14.62 28.45 33.96
CA THR A 263 13.55 29.10 34.71
C THR A 263 14.04 30.43 35.28
N GLU A 264 13.60 31.53 34.68
CA GLU A 264 13.87 32.87 35.22
C GLU A 264 13.24 32.99 36.61
N SER A 265 14.02 33.45 37.58
CA SER A 265 13.52 33.61 38.94
C SER A 265 12.55 34.79 39.00
N CYS A 266 11.25 34.52 39.21
CA CYS A 266 10.23 35.54 39.48
C CYS A 266 10.43 36.33 40.79
N LYS A 267 11.62 36.26 41.41
CA LYS A 267 11.99 37.17 42.49
C LYS A 267 12.05 38.59 41.90
N PRO A 268 11.43 39.60 42.53
CA PRO A 268 11.64 40.98 42.09
C PRO A 268 13.15 41.24 42.11
N ALA A 269 13.67 41.86 41.04
CA ALA A 269 15.06 42.31 41.03
C ALA A 269 15.31 43.19 42.25
N HIS A 270 16.53 43.16 42.81
CA HIS A 270 16.95 44.07 43.89
C HIS A 270 17.15 45.51 43.38
N ALA A 271 16.14 46.03 42.67
CA ALA A 271 16.03 47.44 42.36
C ALA A 271 15.80 48.18 43.68
N LEU A 272 16.73 49.08 44.02
CA LEU A 272 16.55 50.00 45.13
C LEU A 272 15.26 50.78 44.89
N PHE A 273 14.32 50.68 45.84
CA PHE A 273 13.01 51.31 45.74
C PHE A 273 13.16 52.83 45.90
N LYS A 274 13.35 53.54 44.78
CA LYS A 274 13.52 54.99 44.76
C LYS A 274 12.15 55.66 44.81
N SER A 275 11.71 56.06 46.00
CA SER A 275 10.62 57.03 46.13
C SER A 275 11.06 58.36 45.51
N SER A 276 10.25 58.91 44.59
CA SER A 276 10.48 60.24 44.02
C SER A 276 10.10 61.39 44.96
N ALA A 277 9.38 61.09 46.03
CA ALA A 277 9.06 62.03 47.10
C ALA A 277 10.27 62.25 48.02
N PRO A 278 10.63 63.52 48.33
CA PRO A 278 11.55 63.83 49.41
C PRO A 278 11.05 63.25 50.74
N PHE A 279 11.98 62.85 51.60
CA PHE A 279 11.65 62.46 52.97
C PHE A 279 11.25 63.70 53.77
N ASP A 280 10.06 63.68 54.37
CA ASP A 280 9.63 64.68 55.34
C ASP A 280 10.21 64.32 56.70
N ASP A 281 11.26 65.04 57.11
CA ASP A 281 11.95 64.85 58.38
C ASP A 281 11.32 65.66 59.53
N THR A 282 10.24 66.40 59.25
CA THR A 282 9.60 67.24 60.25
C THR A 282 8.76 66.41 61.23
N THR A 283 9.00 66.64 62.53
CA THR A 283 8.20 66.04 63.60
C THR A 283 7.21 67.06 64.15
N MET A 284 6.06 66.59 64.65
CA MET A 284 5.08 67.42 65.36
C MET A 284 5.74 68.29 66.44
N TYR A 285 6.68 67.71 67.21
CA TYR A 285 7.45 68.42 68.22
C TYR A 285 8.29 69.57 67.64
N SER A 286 9.01 69.37 66.52
CA SER A 286 9.81 70.43 65.90
C SER A 286 8.99 71.59 65.34
N ILE A 287 7.72 71.34 64.96
CA ILE A 287 6.80 72.37 64.48
C ILE A 287 6.20 73.16 65.66
N GLU A 288 5.76 72.45 66.70
CA GLU A 288 5.05 73.04 67.84
C GLU A 288 5.98 73.82 68.78
N TYR A 289 7.18 73.29 69.07
CA TYR A 289 8.14 73.82 70.06
C TYR A 289 9.17 74.79 69.47
N THR A 290 8.77 75.55 68.45
CA THR A 290 9.52 76.75 68.00
C THR A 290 9.58 77.81 69.11
N PRO A 291 10.73 78.51 69.30
CA PRO A 291 10.88 79.53 70.33
C PRO A 291 9.88 80.67 70.11
N LYS A 292 8.94 80.82 71.06
CA LYS A 292 7.94 81.90 71.01
C LYS A 292 8.60 83.22 71.38
N LYS A 293 8.25 84.30 70.67
CA LYS A 293 8.72 85.65 71.03
C LYS A 293 8.17 86.00 72.42
N GLN A 294 9.07 86.35 73.34
CA GLN A 294 8.68 86.82 74.66
C GLN A 294 8.31 88.30 74.56
N GLU A 295 7.01 88.60 74.58
CA GLU A 295 6.52 89.98 74.58
C GLU A 295 6.91 90.67 75.90
N THR A 296 7.60 91.81 75.78
CA THR A 296 8.07 92.58 76.94
C THR A 296 6.90 93.30 77.61
N CYS A 297 6.77 93.15 78.94
CA CYS A 297 5.70 93.80 79.70
C CYS A 297 5.70 95.32 79.49
N PRO A 298 4.56 95.95 79.10
CA PRO A 298 4.49 97.39 78.84
C PRO A 298 4.93 98.27 80.02
N ALA A 299 4.79 97.78 81.27
CA ALA A 299 5.25 98.48 82.47
C ALA A 299 6.77 98.56 82.62
N SER A 300 7.55 97.83 81.81
CA SER A 300 9.01 97.92 81.78
C SER A 300 9.53 99.19 81.08
N TYR A 301 8.70 99.82 80.25
CA TYR A 301 9.09 101.01 79.50
C TYR A 301 8.89 102.29 80.34
N PRO A 302 9.86 103.23 80.38
CA PRO A 302 9.68 104.53 81.04
C PRO A 302 8.51 105.35 80.49
N SER A 303 8.13 105.09 79.23
CA SER A 303 6.94 105.56 78.54
C SER A 303 6.44 104.42 77.64
N PRO A 304 5.35 103.71 78.01
CA PRO A 304 4.86 102.57 77.24
C PRO A 304 4.37 102.99 75.84
N PRO A 305 4.78 102.30 74.76
CA PRO A 305 4.30 102.61 73.42
C PRO A 305 2.78 102.43 73.33
N GLY A 306 2.09 103.42 72.75
CA GLY A 306 0.62 103.46 72.69
C GLY A 306 -0.07 104.03 73.92
N TYR A 307 0.67 104.60 74.89
CA TYR A 307 0.11 105.27 76.07
C TYR A 307 0.70 106.67 76.25
N ILE A 308 -0.12 107.62 76.70
CA ILE A 308 0.27 109.01 77.03
C ILE A 308 0.35 109.16 78.55
N PHE A 309 1.41 109.78 79.04
CA PHE A 309 1.55 110.13 80.46
C PHE A 309 0.49 111.16 80.88
N GLU A 310 -0.15 110.94 82.02
CA GLU A 310 -1.26 111.76 82.51
C GLU A 310 -0.91 112.55 83.77
N ASN A 311 -0.50 111.87 84.85
CA ASN A 311 -0.07 112.53 86.08
C ASN A 311 0.80 111.61 86.96
N THR A 312 1.52 112.19 87.94
CA THR A 312 2.22 111.44 88.99
C THR A 312 1.52 111.65 90.34
N ASN A 313 1.20 110.57 91.05
CA ASN A 313 0.64 110.67 92.41
C ASN A 313 1.71 111.14 93.41
N SER A 314 1.29 111.65 94.56
CA SER A 314 2.17 112.08 95.67
C SER A 314 3.10 111.00 96.23
N ARG A 315 2.86 109.72 95.89
CA ARG A 315 3.73 108.56 96.19
C ARG A 315 4.72 108.20 95.06
N GLY A 316 4.82 109.00 94.00
CA GLY A 316 5.77 108.80 92.89
C GLY A 316 5.29 107.88 91.75
N HIS A 317 4.09 107.31 91.82
CA HIS A 317 3.53 106.47 90.74
C HIS A 317 3.07 107.32 89.54
N LYS A 318 3.55 106.99 88.34
CA LYS A 318 3.15 107.59 87.07
C LYS A 318 1.95 106.87 86.48
N PHE A 319 0.90 107.61 86.13
CA PHE A 319 -0.28 107.10 85.43
C PHE A 319 -0.19 107.41 83.93
N PHE A 320 -0.64 106.46 83.12
CA PHE A 320 -0.64 106.57 81.66
C PHE A 320 -1.99 106.14 81.09
N ARG A 321 -2.56 106.95 80.21
CA ARG A 321 -3.82 106.66 79.50
C ARG A 321 -3.52 106.06 78.13
N LYS A 322 -4.27 105.03 77.72
CA LYS A 322 -4.10 104.39 76.40
C LYS A 322 -4.52 105.35 75.29
N ILE A 323 -3.74 105.45 74.23
CA ILE A 323 -4.15 106.14 73.01
C ILE A 323 -5.19 105.27 72.32
N THR A 324 -6.44 105.75 72.29
CA THR A 324 -7.47 105.22 71.39
C THR A 324 -7.25 105.84 70.01
N PRO A 325 -6.88 105.07 68.97
CA PRO A 325 -6.86 105.61 67.62
C PRO A 325 -8.29 106.00 67.23
N THR A 326 -8.47 107.23 66.73
CA THR A 326 -9.70 107.62 66.03
C THR A 326 -9.81 106.78 64.76
N VAL A 327 -10.78 105.86 64.76
CA VAL A 327 -11.09 105.05 63.59
C VAL A 327 -11.85 105.93 62.61
N GLU A 328 -11.20 106.34 61.51
CA GLU A 328 -11.92 106.77 60.32
C GLU A 328 -12.66 105.54 59.77
N ALA A 329 -13.99 105.64 59.68
CA ALA A 329 -14.82 104.57 59.17
C ALA A 329 -14.86 104.61 57.63
N PHE A 330 -14.34 103.55 57.02
CA PHE A 330 -14.49 103.22 55.60
C PHE A 330 -14.94 101.75 55.47
#